data_AF-A0A4Q2LKS5-F1
#
_entry.id   AF-A0A4Q2LKS5-F1
#
_cell.length_a   1.000
_cell.length_b   1.000
_cell.length_c   1.000
_cell.angle_alpha   90.00
_cell.angle_beta   90.00
_cell.angle_gamma   90.00
#
_symmetry.space_group_name_H-M   'P 1'
#
loop_
_entity.id
_entity.type
_entity.pdbx_description
1 polymer ?
#
loop_
_entity_poly.entity_id
_entity_poly.type
_entity_poly.pdbx_seq_one_letter_code
_entity_poly.pdbx_strand_id
1 'polypeptide(L)' 'MSGHLLESFKDANLVSAYAKSGVAASVNAGLVIGRNGNLDPQHNMTRAEVAVIVKRLLEKSGLI' A
#
# COMPACT_ATOMS: atom_id res chain seq x y z
N MET A 1 12.65 9.03 6.06
CA MET A 1 11.59 8.90 7.08
C MET A 1 10.44 8.00 6.57
N SER A 2 10.72 6.76 6.16
CA SER A 2 9.69 5.86 5.60
C SER A 2 9.21 4.79 6.59
N GLY A 3 9.94 4.55 7.69
CA GLY A 3 9.55 3.58 8.73
C GLY A 3 8.32 4.01 9.54
N HIS A 4 8.25 5.29 9.92
CA HIS A 4 7.14 5.84 10.73
C HIS A 4 5.79 5.87 10.01
N LEU A 5 5.76 5.87 8.67
CA LEU A 5 4.51 5.89 7.92
C LEU A 5 3.70 4.60 8.16
N LEU A 6 4.39 3.45 8.21
CA LEU A 6 3.73 2.17 8.43
C LEU A 6 3.23 2.04 9.87
N GLU A 7 3.88 2.68 10.85
CA GLU A 7 3.48 2.63 12.28
C GLU A 7 2.08 3.21 12.54
N SER A 8 1.53 4.00 11.59
CA SER A 8 0.15 4.47 11.66
C SER A 8 -0.90 3.36 11.45
N PHE A 9 -0.48 2.20 10.93
CA PHE A 9 -1.35 1.04 10.71
C PHE A 9 -1.20 0.02 11.85
N LYS A 10 -2.33 -0.52 12.33
CA LYS A 10 -2.36 -1.41 13.51
C LYS A 10 -1.65 -2.75 13.27
N ASP A 11 -1.54 -3.15 12.01
CA ASP A 11 -0.98 -4.43 11.54
C ASP A 11 0.35 -4.26 10.81
N ALA A 12 1.04 -3.12 11.02
CA ALA A 12 2.33 -2.83 10.41
C ALA A 12 3.40 -3.90 10.70
N ASN A 13 3.27 -4.60 11.82
CA ASN A 13 4.13 -5.72 12.21
C ASN A 13 3.97 -6.96 11.31
N LEU A 14 2.86 -7.10 10.60
CA LEU A 14 2.64 -8.19 9.64
C LEU A 14 3.32 -7.94 8.29
N VAL A 15 3.85 -6.74 8.05
CA VAL A 15 4.64 -6.43 6.86
C VAL A 15 6.03 -7.05 6.97
N SER A 16 6.31 -8.02 6.10
CA SER A 16 7.63 -8.65 5.98
C SER A 16 8.74 -7.62 5.81
N ALA A 17 9.90 -7.86 6.44
CA ALA A 17 11.02 -6.90 6.47
C ALA A 17 11.46 -6.42 5.08
N TYR A 18 11.50 -7.33 4.09
CA TYR A 18 11.86 -7.00 2.71
C TYR A 18 10.84 -6.09 2.01
N ALA A 19 9.56 -6.13 2.42
CA ALA A 19 8.46 -5.42 1.78
C ALA A 19 8.25 -4.02 2.36
N LYS A 20 8.81 -3.72 3.54
CA LYS A 20 8.57 -2.45 4.25
C LYS A 20 8.82 -1.22 3.40
N SER A 21 9.93 -1.18 2.65
CA SER A 21 10.25 -0.04 1.78
C SER A 21 9.26 0.12 0.63
N GLY A 22 8.90 -0.98 -0.03
CA GLY A 22 7.94 -0.98 -1.13
C GLY A 22 6.54 -0.57 -0.69
N VAL A 23 6.05 -1.17 0.40
CA VAL A 23 4.73 -0.84 0.96
C VAL A 23 4.69 0.62 1.41
N ALA A 24 5.72 1.11 2.11
CA ALA A 24 5.79 2.51 2.52
C ALA A 24 5.77 3.46 1.32
N ALA A 25 6.51 3.14 0.25
CA ALA A 25 6.50 3.93 -0.98
C ALA A 25 5.11 3.93 -1.65
N SER A 26 4.45 2.77 -1.73
CA SER A 26 3.11 2.65 -2.31
C SER A 26 2.04 3.40 -1.52
N VAL A 27 2.12 3.37 -0.19
CA VAL A 27 1.22 4.13 0.69
C VAL A 27 1.49 5.63 0.57
N ASN A 28 2.75 6.06 0.59
CA ASN A 28 3.13 7.46 0.44
C ASN A 28 2.71 8.04 -0.92
N ALA A 29 2.78 7.23 -1.98
CA ALA A 29 2.31 7.60 -3.30
C ALA A 29 0.77 7.62 -3.42
N GLY A 30 0.04 7.13 -2.42
CA GLY A 30 -1.41 6.99 -2.44
C GLY A 30 -1.91 5.90 -3.40
N LEU A 31 -1.06 4.93 -3.76
CA LEU A 31 -1.42 3.79 -4.58
C LEU A 31 -2.17 2.75 -3.74
N VAL A 32 -1.56 2.39 -2.61
CA VAL A 32 -2.14 1.52 -1.59
C VAL A 32 -2.76 2.38 -0.50
N ILE A 33 -4.01 2.07 -0.15
CA ILE A 33 -4.76 2.73 0.91
C ILE A 33 -5.26 1.64 1.83
N GLY A 34 -4.93 1.75 3.12
CA GLY A 34 -5.41 0.82 4.14
C GLY A 34 -6.92 0.90 4.37
N ARG A 35 -7.47 -0.09 5.08
CA ARG A 35 -8.88 -0.17 5.45
C ARG A 35 -8.99 -0.32 6.97
N ASN A 36 -9.88 0.43 7.62
CA ASN A 36 -10.13 0.34 9.06
C ASN A 36 -8.88 0.51 9.97
N GLY A 37 -7.87 1.21 9.48
CA GLY A 37 -6.58 1.40 10.17
C GLY A 37 -5.57 0.28 9.97
N ASN A 38 -5.81 -0.63 9.02
CA ASN A 38 -4.93 -1.76 8.68
C ASN A 38 -4.45 -1.68 7.22
N LEU A 39 -3.33 -2.32 6.90
CA LEU A 39 -2.84 -2.55 5.53
C LEU A 39 -3.27 -3.90 4.97
N ASP A 40 -3.62 -4.85 5.85
CA ASP A 40 -3.92 -6.24 5.56
C ASP A 40 -2.84 -6.93 4.67
N PRO A 41 -1.54 -6.86 5.02
CA PRO A 41 -0.44 -7.20 4.10
C PRO A 41 -0.33 -8.69 3.76
N GLN A 42 -0.98 -9.57 4.53
CA GLN A 42 -1.03 -11.02 4.29
C GLN A 42 -2.34 -11.46 3.62
N HIS A 43 -3.29 -10.53 3.40
CA HIS A 43 -4.54 -10.83 2.73
C HIS A 43 -4.33 -10.99 1.22
N ASN A 44 -5.04 -11.95 0.63
CA ASN A 44 -5.04 -12.10 -0.83
C ASN A 44 -5.82 -10.96 -1.47
N MET A 45 -5.16 -10.24 -2.37
CA MET A 45 -5.79 -9.12 -3.07
C MET A 45 -6.77 -9.62 -4.15
N THR A 46 -7.93 -8.99 -4.24
CA THR A 46 -8.89 -9.25 -5.32
C THR A 46 -8.44 -8.62 -6.64
N ARG A 47 -8.94 -9.13 -7.77
CA ARG A 47 -8.67 -8.54 -9.09
C ARG A 47 -9.13 -7.07 -9.18
N ALA A 48 -10.22 -6.74 -8.50
CA ALA A 48 -10.74 -5.37 -8.46
C ALA A 48 -9.79 -4.43 -7.70
N GLU A 49 -9.26 -4.87 -6.56
CA GLU A 49 -8.29 -4.07 -5.78
C GLU A 49 -7.00 -3.85 -6.57
N VAL A 50 -6.48 -4.88 -7.24
CA VAL A 50 -5.31 -4.75 -8.13
C VAL A 50 -5.60 -3.73 -9.23
N ALA A 51 -6.75 -3.83 -9.91
CA ALA A 51 -7.12 -2.92 -10.99
C ALA A 51 -7.20 -1.46 -10.52
N VAL A 52 -7.71 -1.22 -9.31
CA VAL A 52 -7.75 0.13 -8.70
C VAL A 52 -6.35 0.66 -8.44
N ILE A 53 -5.44 -0.15 -7.90
CA ILE A 53 -4.05 0.25 -7.65
C ILE A 53 -3.35 0.60 -8.97
N VAL A 54 -3.51 -0.23 -10.01
CA VAL A 54 -2.94 0.03 -11.33
C VAL A 54 -3.54 1.28 -11.96
N LYS A 55 -4.86 1.50 -11.88
CA LYS A 55 -5.51 2.73 -12.36
C LYS A 55 -4.90 3.97 -11.71
N ARG A 56 -4.77 3.98 -10.37
CA ARG A 56 -4.15 5.10 -9.64
C ARG A 56 -2.71 5.34 -10.05
N LEU A 57 -1.95 4.27 -10.30
CA LEU A 57 -0.58 4.37 -10.79
C LEU A 57 -0.56 5.07 -12.15
N LEU A 58 -1.37 4.61 -13.11
CA LEU A 58 -1.43 5.17 -14.45
C LEU A 58 -1.86 6.65 -14.43
N GLU A 59 -2.87 7.01 -13.64
CA GLU A 59 -3.33 8.40 -13.47
C GLU A 59 -2.24 9.29 -12.89
N LYS A 60 -1.56 8.86 -11.81
CA LYS A 60 -0.47 9.63 -11.19
C LYS A 60 0.77 9.76 -12.07
N SER A 61 0.97 8.82 -12.99
CA SER A 61 2.03 8.84 -13.99
C SER A 61 1.64 9.58 -15.27
N GLY A 62 0.40 10.07 -15.40
CA GLY A 62 -0.08 10.76 -16.60
C GLY A 62 -0.18 9.86 -17.84
N LEU A 63 -0.38 8.56 -17.63
CA LEU A 63 -0.51 7.56 -18.70
C LEU A 63 -1.96 7.36 -19.14
N ILE A 64 -2.93 7.84 -18.35
CA ILE A 64 -4.36 7.93 -18.63
C ILE A 64 -4.94 9.21 -18.02
#